data_AF-A0A7J7LZA3-F1
#
_entry.id   AF-A0A7J7LZA3-F1
#
_cell.length_a   1.000
_cell.length_b   1.000
_cell.length_c   1.000
_cell.angle_alpha   90.00
_cell.angle_beta   90.00
_cell.angle_gamma   90.00
#
_symmetry.space_group_name_H-M   'P 1'
#
loop_
_entity.id
_entity.type
_entity.pdbx_description
1 polymer ?
#
loop_
_entity_poly.entity_id
_entity_poly.type
_entity_poly.pdbx_seq_one_letter_code
_entity_poly.pdbx_strand_id
1 'polypeptide(L)'
;MYAQFYIYNPGAALDTHHKRNLRLNRNVLQTIENVMQQNNPFCELYQCAFEVLKAASGGDENFNVPVYLHYDNSTDHHRYNMPTTDEIVVILPGDGMEISNVRDIIVYRKQEQGLMQISECHPAYLPLHYVLFSPTGQLGWTTKLKHWYVTRNVSTSGKLSMKQYFCYHLFERASEYSPILREGRLFQQFIVDVWPATEQNRLAYARLNQNEFCSDLYYNLTDIVTEGLNADKIGQRSVLPSSHIGSPRNMYEIYQDSLAITRYNKHPYIFLTMTANPNWPEITNALLPNQTVYDWPDLVVRVFELKRKTLLNVVFNNGVFGIHVAHV
;
A
#
# COMPACT_ATOMS: atom_id res chain seq x y z
N MET A 1 12.38 -1.71 9.18
CA MET A 1 11.06 -1.13 9.50
C MET A 1 10.30 -2.19 10.29
N TYR A 2 10.33 -2.09 11.61
CA TYR A 2 9.83 -3.13 12.51
C TYR A 2 8.33 -2.92 12.73
N ALA A 3 7.52 -3.93 12.40
CA ALA A 3 6.10 -3.96 12.74
C ALA A 3 5.94 -3.99 14.26
N GLN A 4 5.07 -3.14 14.83
CA GLN A 4 4.72 -3.23 16.25
C GLN A 4 3.21 -3.04 16.44
N PHE A 5 2.55 -4.17 16.68
CA PHE A 5 1.45 -4.25 17.63
C PHE A 5 1.95 -5.13 18.78
N TYR A 6 1.86 -4.69 20.03
CA TYR A 6 2.13 -5.51 21.21
C TYR A 6 0.83 -5.78 21.95
N ILE A 7 0.61 -7.04 22.33
CA ILE A 7 -0.49 -7.47 23.20
C ILE A 7 0.15 -7.92 24.52
N TYR A 8 -0.23 -7.28 25.64
CA TYR A 8 0.30 -7.52 26.98
C TYR A 8 -0.81 -7.99 27.94
N ASN A 9 -0.40 -8.63 29.04
CA ASN A 9 -1.14 -9.12 30.20
C ASN A 9 -2.29 -8.18 30.71
N PRO A 10 -3.53 -8.69 30.83
CA PRO A 10 -4.76 -7.86 30.80
C PRO A 10 -4.92 -6.79 31.88
N GLY A 11 -4.27 -6.93 33.04
CA GLY A 11 -4.37 -5.91 34.10
C GLY A 11 -3.51 -4.67 33.83
N ALA A 12 -2.20 -4.87 33.68
CA ALA A 12 -1.23 -3.77 33.64
C ALA A 12 -1.05 -3.14 32.23
N ALA A 13 -1.41 -3.84 31.14
CA ALA A 13 -1.45 -3.25 29.79
C ALA A 13 -2.47 -2.14 29.75
N LEU A 14 -3.68 -2.50 30.14
CA LEU A 14 -4.86 -1.68 30.03
C LEU A 14 -4.71 -0.41 30.87
N ASP A 15 -4.10 -0.52 32.05
CA ASP A 15 -3.75 0.62 32.88
C ASP A 15 -2.63 1.48 32.25
N THR A 16 -1.64 0.88 31.57
CA THR A 16 -0.59 1.63 30.85
C THR A 16 -1.12 2.33 29.60
N HIS A 17 -1.99 1.69 28.82
CA HIS A 17 -2.67 2.28 27.68
C HIS A 17 -3.57 3.43 28.09
N HIS A 18 -4.33 3.26 29.18
CA HIS A 18 -5.16 4.33 29.74
C HIS A 18 -4.30 5.46 30.29
N LYS A 19 -3.20 5.19 30.99
CA LYS A 19 -2.25 6.23 31.44
C LYS A 19 -1.66 7.02 30.28
N ARG A 20 -1.31 6.36 29.18
CA ARG A 20 -0.79 7.01 27.96
C ARG A 20 -1.89 7.73 27.17
N ASN A 21 -3.14 7.30 27.31
CA ASN A 21 -4.29 7.84 26.59
C ASN A 21 -5.49 8.00 27.53
N LEU A 22 -5.40 8.98 28.44
CA LEU A 22 -6.39 9.21 29.52
C LEU A 22 -7.83 9.43 29.02
N ARG A 23 -7.98 9.76 27.74
CA ARG A 23 -9.28 9.97 27.08
C ARG A 23 -9.94 8.68 26.58
N LEU A 24 -9.24 7.56 26.55
CA LEU A 24 -9.79 6.29 26.07
C LEU A 24 -10.61 5.60 27.16
N ASN A 25 -11.75 5.05 26.75
CA ASN A 25 -12.63 4.31 27.64
C ASN A 25 -12.04 2.93 27.98
N ARG A 26 -11.68 2.74 29.24
CA ARG A 26 -11.10 1.50 29.78
C ARG A 26 -11.94 0.26 29.49
N ASN A 27 -13.27 0.36 29.57
CA ASN A 27 -14.16 -0.78 29.33
C ASN A 27 -14.14 -1.21 27.86
N VAL A 28 -14.07 -0.25 26.93
CA VAL A 28 -13.97 -0.54 25.49
C VAL A 28 -12.65 -1.24 25.17
N LEU A 29 -11.54 -0.74 25.74
CA LEU A 29 -10.23 -1.38 25.59
C LEU A 29 -10.25 -2.84 26.11
N GLN A 30 -10.88 -3.07 27.26
CA GLN A 30 -11.02 -4.42 27.82
C GLN A 30 -11.84 -5.33 26.89
N THR A 31 -12.91 -4.82 26.29
CA THR A 31 -13.71 -5.57 25.33
C THR A 31 -12.88 -5.98 24.11
N ILE A 32 -12.14 -5.03 23.51
CA ILE A 32 -11.28 -5.31 22.34
C ILE A 32 -10.23 -6.36 22.69
N GLU A 33 -9.56 -6.20 23.83
CA GLU A 33 -8.54 -7.14 24.29
C GLU A 33 -9.10 -8.55 24.48
N ASN A 34 -10.23 -8.68 25.18
CA ASN A 34 -10.87 -9.97 25.41
C ASN A 34 -11.24 -10.65 24.08
N VAL A 35 -11.79 -9.89 23.14
CA VAL A 35 -12.15 -10.41 21.81
C VAL A 35 -10.91 -10.91 21.07
N MET A 36 -9.81 -10.15 21.08
CA MET A 36 -8.57 -10.57 20.42
C MET A 36 -7.98 -11.81 21.06
N GLN A 37 -7.85 -11.85 22.39
CA GLN A 37 -7.27 -13.00 23.10
C GLN A 37 -8.07 -14.29 22.89
N GLN A 38 -9.40 -14.19 22.78
CA GLN A 38 -10.26 -15.35 22.59
C GLN A 38 -10.29 -15.85 21.14
N ASN A 39 -10.14 -14.95 20.15
CA ASN A 39 -10.46 -15.29 18.75
C ASN A 39 -9.29 -15.14 17.79
N ASN A 40 -8.22 -14.43 18.14
CA ASN A 40 -7.11 -14.16 17.24
C ASN A 40 -5.95 -15.15 17.46
N PRO A 41 -5.68 -16.06 16.51
CA PRO A 41 -4.57 -17.01 16.63
C PRO A 41 -3.19 -16.34 16.68
N PHE A 42 -3.07 -15.08 16.25
CA PHE A 42 -1.81 -14.36 16.31
C PHE A 42 -1.49 -13.80 17.71
N CYS A 43 -2.44 -13.81 18.66
CA CYS A 43 -2.20 -13.35 20.03
C CYS A 43 -1.00 -14.06 20.69
N GLU A 44 -0.83 -15.36 20.45
CA GLU A 44 0.30 -16.15 20.96
C GLU A 44 1.65 -15.65 20.44
N LEU A 45 1.72 -15.17 19.19
CA LEU A 45 2.96 -14.63 18.61
C LEU A 45 3.39 -13.35 19.34
N TYR A 46 2.44 -12.46 19.63
CA TYR A 46 2.73 -11.24 20.38
C TYR A 46 3.13 -11.53 21.82
N GLN A 47 2.50 -12.52 22.46
CA GLN A 47 2.90 -12.99 23.79
C GLN A 47 4.33 -13.55 23.79
N CYS A 48 4.67 -14.38 22.80
CA CYS A 48 6.04 -14.88 22.64
C CYS A 48 7.05 -13.75 22.44
N ALA A 49 6.75 -12.77 21.58
CA ALA A 49 7.62 -11.63 21.36
C ALA A 49 7.85 -10.82 22.65
N PHE A 50 6.80 -10.61 23.44
CA PHE A 50 6.90 -9.96 24.74
C PHE A 50 7.77 -10.74 25.73
N GLU A 51 7.58 -12.06 25.86
CA GLU A 51 8.40 -12.89 26.74
C GLU A 51 9.89 -12.80 26.39
N VAL A 52 10.22 -12.82 25.09
CA VAL A 52 11.60 -12.67 24.61
C VAL A 52 12.15 -11.30 24.98
N LEU A 53 11.38 -10.22 24.80
CA LEU A 53 11.80 -8.87 25.19
C LEU A 53 11.98 -8.72 26.71
N LYS A 54 11.07 -9.28 27.51
CA LYS A 54 11.15 -9.28 28.97
C LYS A 54 12.36 -10.07 29.48
N ALA A 55 12.68 -11.19 28.84
CA ALA A 55 13.88 -11.96 29.14
C ALA A 55 15.15 -11.16 28.79
N ALA A 56 15.16 -10.49 27.64
CA ALA A 56 16.27 -9.65 27.20
C ALA A 56 16.46 -8.40 28.07
N SER A 57 15.40 -7.85 28.68
CA SER A 57 15.47 -6.71 29.60
C SER A 57 15.90 -7.09 31.03
N GLY A 58 16.24 -8.36 31.29
CA GLY A 58 16.58 -8.82 32.64
C GLY A 58 15.39 -8.83 33.62
N GLY A 59 14.16 -8.87 33.09
CA GLY A 59 12.93 -8.88 33.90
C GLY A 59 12.34 -7.51 34.24
N ASP A 60 12.92 -6.41 33.73
CA ASP A 60 12.33 -5.08 33.89
C ASP A 60 11.00 -4.98 33.12
N GLU A 61 9.91 -4.74 33.86
CA GLU A 61 8.56 -4.60 33.31
C GLU A 61 8.32 -3.22 32.66
N ASN A 62 9.18 -2.24 32.92
CA ASN A 62 9.11 -0.91 32.33
C ASN A 62 10.08 -0.71 31.15
N PHE A 63 10.60 -1.80 30.57
CA PHE A 63 11.47 -1.73 29.39
C PHE A 63 10.70 -1.13 28.20
N ASN A 64 10.88 0.16 27.99
CA ASN A 64 10.31 0.87 26.86
C ASN A 64 11.22 0.54 25.66
N VAL A 65 10.72 -0.15 24.64
CA VAL A 65 11.44 -0.34 23.37
C VAL A 65 11.30 0.96 22.59
N PRO A 66 12.33 1.82 22.50
CA PRO A 66 12.22 3.02 21.69
C PRO A 66 12.21 2.64 20.20
N VAL A 67 11.31 3.27 19.45
CA VAL A 67 11.35 3.26 17.99
C VAL A 67 12.17 4.45 17.55
N TYR A 68 13.25 4.21 16.82
CA TYR A 68 14.06 5.26 16.22
C TYR A 68 13.96 5.16 14.70
N LEU A 69 13.75 6.31 14.05
CA LEU A 69 14.07 6.43 12.64
C LEU A 69 15.59 6.44 12.52
N HIS A 70 16.14 5.42 11.86
CA HIS A 70 17.57 5.35 11.61
C HIS A 70 17.88 6.08 10.31
N TYR A 71 18.63 7.17 10.41
CA TYR A 71 19.22 7.88 9.28
C TYR A 71 20.72 7.66 9.31
N ASP A 72 21.30 7.40 8.15
CA ASP A 72 22.75 7.46 8.00
C ASP A 72 23.18 8.94 7.90
N ASN A 73 24.27 9.31 8.57
CA ASN A 73 24.77 10.69 8.59
C ASN A 73 25.23 11.19 7.20
N SER A 74 25.32 10.28 6.23
CA SER A 74 25.61 10.55 4.83
C SER A 74 24.39 11.00 4.01
N THR A 75 23.17 10.93 4.58
CA THR A 75 21.92 11.21 3.85
C THR A 75 21.69 12.71 3.58
N ASP A 76 21.19 13.04 2.38
CA ASP A 76 20.96 14.42 1.96
C ASP A 76 19.82 15.08 2.75
N HIS A 77 20.17 16.02 3.62
CA HIS A 77 19.22 16.77 4.46
C HIS A 77 18.21 17.61 3.65
N HIS A 78 18.45 17.90 2.37
CA HIS A 78 17.48 18.60 1.52
C HIS A 78 16.40 17.67 0.95
N ARG A 79 16.62 16.35 0.95
CA ARG A 79 15.67 15.32 0.50
C ARG A 79 14.97 14.62 1.66
N TYR A 80 15.67 14.38 2.76
CA TYR A 80 15.15 13.66 3.92
C TYR A 80 14.92 14.61 5.08
N ASN A 81 13.69 15.08 5.23
CA ASN A 81 13.31 15.95 6.35
C ASN A 81 12.73 15.12 7.51
N MET A 82 13.06 15.51 8.74
CA MET A 82 12.34 15.01 9.91
C MET A 82 10.87 15.47 9.84
N PRO A 83 9.90 14.63 10.26
CA PRO A 83 8.50 15.02 10.26
C PRO A 83 8.32 16.29 11.11
N THR A 84 7.70 17.31 10.52
CA THR A 84 7.41 18.59 11.20
C THR A 84 5.95 18.69 11.66
N THR A 85 5.11 17.75 11.24
CA THR A 85 3.67 17.68 11.52
C THR A 85 3.25 16.25 11.84
N ASP A 86 2.17 16.08 12.61
CA ASP A 86 1.56 14.78 12.93
C ASP A 86 0.74 14.23 11.74
N GLU A 87 1.38 14.11 10.57
CA GLU A 87 0.82 13.56 9.34
C GLU A 87 1.47 12.22 9.00
N ILE A 88 0.75 11.38 8.23
CA ILE A 88 1.29 10.10 7.76
C ILE A 88 2.15 10.37 6.54
N VAL A 89 3.46 10.15 6.68
CA VAL A 89 4.46 10.38 5.62
C VAL A 89 5.00 9.05 5.12
N VAL A 90 5.14 8.92 3.79
CA VAL A 90 5.83 7.80 3.16
C VAL A 90 7.33 8.05 3.19
N ILE A 91 8.08 7.22 3.92
CA ILE A 91 9.54 7.28 3.95
C ILE A 91 10.08 6.28 2.94
N LEU A 92 10.81 6.77 1.94
CA LEU A 92 11.59 5.96 1.00
C LEU A 92 13.04 5.93 1.51
N PRO A 93 13.55 4.79 2.03
CA PRO A 93 14.94 4.69 2.44
C PRO A 93 15.88 4.69 1.20
N GLY A 94 17.04 5.32 1.34
CA GLY A 94 18.07 5.40 0.30
C GLY A 94 17.81 6.50 -0.74
N ASP A 95 18.82 6.82 -1.55
CA ASP A 95 18.83 7.89 -2.57
C ASP A 95 17.89 7.66 -3.79
N GLY A 96 17.09 6.59 -3.75
CA GLY A 96 16.22 6.12 -4.82
C GLY A 96 16.91 5.19 -5.83
N MET A 97 18.23 4.96 -5.69
CA MET A 97 19.02 4.07 -6.55
C MET A 97 19.35 2.74 -5.87
N GLU A 98 19.23 2.67 -4.54
CA GLU A 98 19.43 1.45 -3.77
C GLU A 98 18.31 0.43 -4.03
N ILE A 99 18.69 -0.83 -4.32
CA ILE A 99 17.76 -1.96 -4.31
C ILE A 99 17.40 -2.21 -2.84
N SER A 100 16.36 -1.56 -2.36
CA SER A 100 15.85 -1.78 -1.01
C SER A 100 15.40 -3.23 -0.85
N ASN A 101 15.69 -3.80 0.32
CA ASN A 101 15.24 -5.14 0.70
C ASN A 101 13.70 -5.24 0.67
N VAL A 102 13.22 -6.47 0.48
CA VAL A 102 11.80 -6.81 0.42
C VAL A 102 11.07 -6.35 1.69
N ARG A 103 9.85 -5.81 1.56
CA ARG A 103 8.99 -5.52 2.73
C ARG A 103 8.61 -6.82 3.41
N ASP A 104 8.95 -6.95 4.69
CA ASP A 104 8.69 -8.15 5.46
C ASP A 104 8.26 -7.86 6.91
N ILE A 105 7.79 -8.90 7.58
CA ILE A 105 7.59 -8.97 9.01
C ILE A 105 8.43 -10.14 9.51
N ILE A 106 9.32 -9.90 10.47
CA ILE A 106 10.10 -10.96 11.08
C ILE A 106 9.43 -11.33 12.41
N VAL A 107 9.00 -12.58 12.53
CA VAL A 107 8.42 -13.13 13.77
C VAL A 107 9.34 -14.17 14.36
N TYR A 108 9.44 -14.20 15.68
CA TYR A 108 10.14 -15.28 16.38
C TYR A 108 9.16 -16.40 16.73
N ARG A 109 9.44 -17.63 16.28
CA ARG A 109 8.61 -18.80 16.61
C ARG A 109 9.32 -19.65 17.65
N LYS A 110 8.81 -19.60 18.88
CA LYS A 110 9.35 -20.34 20.04
C LYS A 110 9.43 -21.85 19.80
N GLN A 111 8.43 -22.41 19.10
CA GLN A 111 8.39 -23.84 18.76
C GLN A 111 9.52 -24.28 17.83
N GLU A 112 9.94 -23.39 16.91
CA GLU A 112 10.96 -23.68 15.88
C GLU A 112 12.33 -23.10 16.26
N GLN A 113 12.42 -22.41 17.42
CA GLN A 113 13.61 -21.69 17.89
C GLN A 113 14.27 -20.82 16.81
N GLY A 114 13.46 -20.19 15.96
CA GLY A 114 13.95 -19.50 14.78
C GLY A 114 13.18 -18.22 14.46
N LEU A 115 13.85 -17.33 13.72
CA LEU A 115 13.21 -16.19 13.07
C LEU A 115 12.56 -16.66 11.78
N MET A 116 11.29 -16.31 11.60
CA MET A 116 10.53 -16.54 10.39
C MET A 116 10.28 -15.19 9.72
N GLN A 117 10.66 -15.10 8.45
CA GLN A 117 10.36 -13.95 7.62
C GLN A 117 9.01 -14.15 6.92
N ILE A 118 8.13 -13.17 7.06
CA ILE A 118 6.80 -13.11 6.45
C ILE A 118 6.85 -12.00 5.41
N SER A 119 6.86 -12.38 4.13
CA SER A 119 6.83 -11.40 3.02
C SER A 119 5.45 -10.78 2.83
N GLU A 120 5.38 -9.71 2.04
CA GLU A 120 4.15 -9.02 1.65
C GLU A 120 3.14 -9.91 0.91
N CYS A 121 3.59 -11.04 0.35
CA CYS A 121 2.74 -12.03 -0.32
C CYS A 121 2.17 -13.10 0.62
N HIS A 122 2.58 -13.09 1.90
CA HIS A 122 2.10 -14.05 2.89
C HIS A 122 0.74 -13.62 3.46
N PRO A 123 -0.23 -14.53 3.61
CA PRO A 123 -1.58 -14.17 4.07
C PRO A 123 -1.64 -13.54 5.47
N ALA A 124 -0.64 -13.78 6.32
CA ALA A 124 -0.54 -13.16 7.64
C ALA A 124 0.06 -11.75 7.64
N TYR A 125 0.59 -11.25 6.52
CA TYR A 125 1.35 -9.99 6.46
C TYR A 125 0.57 -8.78 7.01
N LEU A 126 -0.60 -8.47 6.43
CA LEU A 126 -1.41 -7.35 6.93
C LEU A 126 -2.12 -7.65 8.26
N PRO A 127 -2.72 -8.83 8.50
CA PRO A 127 -3.35 -9.13 9.78
C PRO A 127 -2.42 -9.02 10.99
N LEU A 128 -1.11 -9.29 10.81
CA LEU A 128 -0.11 -9.13 11.86
C LEU A 128 0.27 -7.66 12.13
N HIS A 129 0.06 -6.78 11.15
CA HIS A 129 0.38 -5.36 11.28
C HIS A 129 -0.86 -4.54 11.69
N TYR A 130 -2.04 -4.89 11.17
CA TYR A 130 -3.31 -4.19 11.35
C TYR A 130 -4.32 -5.05 12.13
N VAL A 131 -3.96 -5.42 13.37
CA VAL A 131 -4.72 -6.37 14.20
C VAL A 131 -6.16 -5.91 14.44
N LEU A 132 -6.38 -4.59 14.57
CA LEU A 132 -7.72 -4.02 14.76
C LEU A 132 -8.65 -4.23 13.56
N PHE A 133 -8.12 -4.38 12.36
CA PHE A 133 -8.92 -4.68 11.17
C PHE A 133 -9.32 -6.16 11.09
N SER A 134 -8.54 -7.02 11.73
CA SER A 134 -8.73 -8.48 11.76
C SER A 134 -8.74 -8.99 13.21
N PRO A 135 -9.74 -8.60 14.04
CA PRO A 135 -9.79 -8.98 15.45
C PRO A 135 -9.90 -10.49 15.68
N THR A 136 -10.32 -11.26 14.68
CA THR A 136 -10.37 -12.73 14.72
C THR A 136 -9.21 -13.39 13.94
N GLY A 137 -8.17 -12.63 13.58
CA GLY A 137 -7.00 -13.12 12.84
C GLY A 137 -7.31 -13.66 11.44
N GLN A 138 -8.31 -13.12 10.76
CA GLN A 138 -8.62 -13.47 9.37
C GLN A 138 -7.40 -13.25 8.47
N LEU A 139 -7.11 -14.26 7.65
CA LEU A 139 -6.01 -14.22 6.70
C LEU A 139 -6.29 -13.24 5.55
N GLY A 140 -5.25 -12.49 5.19
CA GLY A 140 -5.24 -11.55 4.08
C GLY A 140 -4.99 -12.21 2.73
N TRP A 141 -4.56 -11.38 1.77
CA TRP A 141 -4.28 -11.83 0.41
C TRP A 141 -3.12 -12.83 0.33
N THR A 142 -3.21 -13.77 -0.62
CA THR A 142 -2.08 -14.64 -1.01
C THR A 142 -2.13 -14.92 -2.51
N THR A 143 -0.98 -15.27 -3.09
CA THR A 143 -0.82 -15.61 -4.53
C THR A 143 -1.67 -16.80 -4.99
N LYS A 144 -2.21 -17.59 -4.04
CA LYS A 144 -3.08 -18.74 -4.29
C LYS A 144 -4.56 -18.37 -4.43
N LEU A 145 -4.97 -17.15 -4.10
CA LEU A 145 -6.36 -16.73 -4.22
C LEU A 145 -6.79 -16.67 -5.69
N LYS A 146 -8.04 -17.08 -5.94
CA LYS A 146 -8.65 -17.12 -7.27
C LYS A 146 -9.97 -16.36 -7.26
N HIS A 147 -10.43 -15.90 -8.42
CA HIS A 147 -11.76 -15.30 -8.50
C HIS A 147 -12.84 -16.34 -8.23
N TRP A 148 -13.89 -15.91 -7.53
CA TRP A 148 -15.07 -16.70 -7.26
C TRP A 148 -16.22 -16.29 -8.18
N TYR A 149 -16.84 -17.26 -8.84
CA TYR A 149 -18.01 -17.02 -9.67
C TYR A 149 -19.28 -17.25 -8.85
N VAL A 150 -19.86 -16.16 -8.36
CA VAL A 150 -20.96 -16.17 -7.38
C VAL A 150 -22.17 -16.99 -7.85
N THR A 151 -22.61 -16.83 -9.09
CA THR A 151 -23.86 -17.47 -9.58
C THR A 151 -23.73 -18.97 -9.84
N ARG A 152 -22.54 -19.49 -10.13
CA ARG A 152 -22.27 -20.94 -10.27
C ARG A 152 -21.64 -21.54 -9.02
N ASN A 153 -21.33 -20.72 -8.01
CA ASN A 153 -20.70 -21.13 -6.76
C ASN A 153 -19.40 -21.95 -6.97
N VAL A 154 -18.54 -21.50 -7.89
CA VAL A 154 -17.28 -22.19 -8.23
C VAL A 154 -16.11 -21.22 -8.32
N SER A 155 -14.92 -21.71 -7.97
CA SER A 155 -13.66 -21.02 -8.27
C SER A 155 -13.42 -20.99 -9.77
N THR A 156 -12.95 -19.85 -10.28
CA THR A 156 -12.43 -19.72 -11.63
C THR A 156 -10.98 -20.20 -11.72
N SER A 157 -10.42 -20.26 -12.94
CA SER A 157 -8.99 -20.44 -13.18
C SER A 157 -8.16 -19.16 -12.98
N GLY A 158 -8.80 -17.99 -12.97
CA GLY A 158 -8.16 -16.70 -12.83
C GLY A 158 -7.63 -16.46 -11.42
N LYS A 159 -6.37 -16.01 -11.31
CA LYS A 159 -5.79 -15.58 -10.03
C LYS A 159 -6.35 -14.21 -9.64
N LEU A 160 -6.70 -14.06 -8.36
CA LEU A 160 -7.10 -12.78 -7.80
C LEU A 160 -5.85 -11.94 -7.51
N SER A 161 -5.66 -10.83 -8.22
CA SER A 161 -4.51 -9.97 -7.98
C SER A 161 -4.62 -9.24 -6.63
N MET A 162 -3.48 -8.87 -6.06
CA MET A 162 -3.42 -8.11 -4.80
C MET A 162 -4.23 -6.81 -4.90
N LYS A 163 -4.11 -6.09 -6.04
CA LYS A 163 -4.91 -4.89 -6.34
C LYS A 163 -6.42 -5.18 -6.29
N GLN A 164 -6.88 -6.24 -6.94
CA GLN A 164 -8.31 -6.58 -6.97
C GLN A 164 -8.84 -6.91 -5.58
N TYR A 165 -8.07 -7.65 -4.79
CA TYR A 165 -8.40 -7.97 -3.41
C TYR A 165 -8.56 -6.69 -2.56
N PHE A 166 -7.61 -5.77 -2.61
CA PHE A 166 -7.74 -4.54 -1.82
C PHE A 166 -8.82 -3.60 -2.35
N CYS A 167 -8.98 -3.45 -3.67
CA CYS A 167 -10.11 -2.71 -4.22
C CYS A 167 -11.45 -3.28 -3.74
N TYR A 168 -11.57 -4.60 -3.60
CA TYR A 168 -12.75 -5.23 -3.02
C TYR A 168 -12.94 -4.85 -1.55
N HIS A 169 -11.91 -4.89 -0.72
CA HIS A 169 -12.03 -4.56 0.71
C HIS A 169 -12.18 -3.06 1.01
N LEU A 170 -11.68 -2.20 0.13
CA LEU A 170 -11.83 -0.74 0.18
C LEU A 170 -13.16 -0.26 -0.42
N PHE A 171 -14.00 -1.15 -0.94
CA PHE A 171 -15.30 -0.78 -1.47
C PHE A 171 -16.37 -0.87 -0.37
N GLU A 172 -17.09 0.22 -0.14
CA GLU A 172 -18.19 0.26 0.81
C GLU A 172 -19.38 -0.57 0.30
N ARG A 173 -19.94 -1.41 1.18
CA ARG A 173 -21.17 -2.15 0.91
C ARG A 173 -22.16 -1.89 2.03
N ALA A 174 -23.37 -1.48 1.68
CA ALA A 174 -24.42 -1.23 2.66
C ALA A 174 -24.78 -2.46 3.51
N SER A 175 -24.53 -3.68 3.00
CA SER A 175 -24.81 -4.94 3.68
C SER A 175 -23.71 -5.40 4.66
N GLU A 176 -22.55 -4.75 4.68
CA GLU A 176 -21.37 -5.22 5.42
C GLU A 176 -20.76 -4.10 6.26
N TYR A 177 -20.43 -4.41 7.52
CA TYR A 177 -19.61 -3.52 8.32
C TYR A 177 -18.14 -3.63 7.89
N SER A 178 -17.56 -2.53 7.41
CA SER A 178 -16.12 -2.46 7.12
C SER A 178 -15.37 -1.76 8.25
N PRO A 179 -14.53 -2.47 9.03
CA PRO A 179 -13.65 -1.84 10.02
C PRO A 179 -12.65 -0.90 9.35
N ILE A 180 -12.09 -1.33 8.21
CA ILE A 180 -11.06 -0.60 7.46
C ILE A 180 -11.53 0.82 7.15
N LEU A 181 -12.77 1.00 6.67
CA LEU A 181 -13.28 2.31 6.27
C LEU A 181 -13.65 3.24 7.44
N ARG A 182 -13.57 2.80 8.70
CA ARG A 182 -14.04 3.55 9.88
C ARG A 182 -12.92 4.11 10.75
N GLU A 183 -11.68 3.74 10.47
CA GLU A 183 -10.57 3.88 11.40
C GLU A 183 -9.65 5.07 11.07
N GLY A 184 -10.10 5.99 10.20
CA GLY A 184 -9.51 7.31 9.93
C GLY A 184 -8.01 7.28 9.66
N ARG A 185 -7.18 7.74 10.61
CA ARG A 185 -5.71 7.73 10.45
C ARG A 185 -5.14 6.32 10.24
N LEU A 186 -5.68 5.30 10.91
CA LEU A 186 -5.22 3.92 10.72
C LEU A 186 -5.57 3.42 9.31
N PHE A 187 -6.69 3.89 8.74
CA PHE A 187 -7.04 3.63 7.35
C PHE A 187 -6.06 4.27 6.36
N GLN A 188 -5.65 5.53 6.61
CA GLN A 188 -4.64 6.18 5.78
C GLN A 188 -3.31 5.42 5.80
N GLN A 189 -2.86 4.99 6.99
CA GLN A 189 -1.65 4.19 7.14
C GLN A 189 -1.76 2.87 6.37
N PHE A 190 -2.91 2.21 6.47
CA PHE A 190 -3.18 0.98 5.73
C PHE A 190 -3.11 1.16 4.22
N ILE A 191 -3.69 2.22 3.66
CA ILE A 191 -3.58 2.51 2.22
C ILE A 191 -2.11 2.73 1.82
N VAL A 192 -1.38 3.50 2.62
CA VAL A 192 0.04 3.80 2.41
C VAL A 192 0.91 2.54 2.46
N ASP A 193 0.51 1.49 3.17
CA ASP A 193 1.23 0.21 3.19
C ASP A 193 0.79 -0.74 2.08
N VAL A 194 -0.50 -0.77 1.78
CA VAL A 194 -1.09 -1.64 0.76
C VAL A 194 -0.65 -1.24 -0.65
N TRP A 195 -0.52 0.05 -0.94
CA TRP A 195 -0.14 0.52 -2.27
C TRP A 195 1.28 0.05 -2.66
N PRO A 196 2.33 0.29 -1.85
CA PRO A 196 3.67 -0.21 -2.15
C PRO A 196 3.75 -1.74 -2.20
N ALA A 197 3.02 -2.45 -1.33
CA ALA A 197 2.97 -3.92 -1.39
C ALA A 197 2.39 -4.41 -2.73
N THR A 198 1.32 -3.75 -3.19
CA THR A 198 0.71 -4.04 -4.49
C THR A 198 1.66 -3.71 -5.65
N GLU A 199 2.38 -2.59 -5.57
CA GLU A 199 3.32 -2.18 -6.61
C GLU A 199 4.55 -3.09 -6.66
N GLN A 200 5.10 -3.46 -5.50
CA GLN A 200 6.17 -4.45 -5.38
C GLN A 200 5.74 -5.79 -5.98
N ASN A 201 4.50 -6.23 -5.74
CA ASN A 201 3.97 -7.45 -6.35
C ASN A 201 3.93 -7.37 -7.90
N ARG A 202 3.55 -6.21 -8.46
CA ARG A 202 3.57 -5.98 -9.91
C ARG A 202 4.97 -5.92 -10.48
N LEU A 203 5.91 -5.27 -9.78
CA LEU A 203 7.31 -5.21 -10.18
C LEU A 203 7.98 -6.58 -10.11
N ALA A 204 7.68 -7.38 -9.08
CA ALA A 204 8.14 -8.76 -8.98
C ALA A 204 7.61 -9.60 -10.15
N TYR A 205 6.34 -9.45 -10.52
CA TYR A 205 5.81 -10.10 -11.73
C TYR A 205 6.58 -9.67 -12.98
N ALA A 206 6.81 -8.36 -13.17
CA ALA A 206 7.55 -7.86 -14.32
C ALA A 206 8.95 -8.45 -14.38
N ARG A 207 9.67 -8.50 -13.26
CA ARG A 207 11.02 -9.08 -13.14
C ARG A 207 11.06 -10.58 -13.43
N LEU A 208 10.10 -11.34 -12.92
CA LEU A 208 10.09 -12.81 -13.04
C LEU A 208 9.59 -13.30 -14.41
N ASN A 209 8.85 -12.47 -15.16
CA ASN A 209 8.23 -12.85 -16.43
C ASN A 209 8.80 -12.05 -17.62
N GLN A 210 10.11 -11.72 -17.59
CA GLN A 210 10.78 -10.94 -18.65
C GLN A 210 10.60 -11.53 -20.06
N ASN A 211 10.58 -12.86 -20.18
CA ASN A 211 10.36 -13.56 -21.44
C ASN A 211 8.99 -13.23 -22.07
N GLU A 212 7.94 -12.99 -21.28
CA GLU A 212 6.61 -12.60 -21.78
C GLU A 212 6.63 -11.18 -22.38
N PHE A 213 7.55 -10.32 -21.93
CA PHE A 213 7.69 -8.96 -22.43
C PHE A 213 8.63 -8.85 -23.63
N CYS A 214 9.02 -9.98 -24.23
CA CYS A 214 10.00 -10.04 -25.31
C CYS A 214 11.30 -9.27 -24.96
N SER A 215 11.79 -9.40 -23.72
CA SER A 215 13.05 -8.78 -23.26
C SER A 215 14.21 -9.06 -24.21
N ASP A 216 14.21 -10.23 -24.85
CA ASP A 216 15.25 -10.70 -25.78
C ASP A 216 15.37 -9.84 -27.03
N LEU A 217 14.28 -9.23 -27.51
CA LEU A 217 14.33 -8.29 -28.64
C LEU A 217 15.03 -6.97 -28.26
N TYR A 218 14.99 -6.62 -26.97
CA TYR A 218 15.55 -5.38 -26.43
C TYR A 218 16.98 -5.54 -25.91
N TYR A 219 17.42 -6.79 -25.67
CA TYR A 219 18.83 -7.13 -25.43
C TYR A 219 19.71 -6.94 -26.68
N ASN A 220 19.13 -6.57 -27.83
CA ASN A 220 19.88 -6.39 -29.06
C ASN A 220 20.76 -5.12 -29.05
N LEU A 221 22.07 -5.37 -28.93
CA LEU A 221 23.25 -4.63 -29.43
C LEU A 221 23.47 -3.17 -28.99
N THR A 222 22.45 -2.42 -28.59
CA THR A 222 22.57 -0.98 -28.30
C THR A 222 23.15 -0.69 -26.93
N ASP A 223 22.88 -1.54 -25.93
CA ASP A 223 23.40 -1.38 -24.56
C ASP A 223 24.84 -1.92 -24.37
N ILE A 224 25.27 -2.92 -25.16
CA ILE A 224 26.64 -3.48 -25.05
C ILE A 224 27.68 -2.49 -25.58
N VAL A 225 27.30 -1.67 -26.56
CA VAL A 225 28.21 -0.74 -27.26
C VAL A 225 28.33 0.61 -26.55
N THR A 226 27.35 1.02 -25.75
CA THR A 226 27.31 2.39 -25.20
C THR A 226 28.10 2.59 -23.91
N GLU A 227 28.35 1.55 -23.09
CA GLU A 227 28.88 1.81 -21.73
C GLU A 227 30.22 1.13 -21.37
N GLY A 228 30.75 0.16 -22.13
CA GLY A 228 32.09 -0.40 -21.82
C GLY A 228 32.25 -0.93 -20.39
N LEU A 229 31.15 -1.38 -19.76
CA LEU A 229 31.10 -1.78 -18.36
C LEU A 229 31.36 -3.29 -18.16
N ASN A 230 32.08 -3.59 -17.07
CA ASN A 230 32.39 -4.96 -16.62
C ASN A 230 31.13 -5.79 -16.35
N ALA A 231 31.06 -6.98 -16.96
CA ALA A 231 29.93 -7.91 -16.85
C ALA A 231 29.59 -8.32 -15.42
N ASP A 232 30.57 -8.35 -14.51
CA ASP A 232 30.40 -8.79 -13.11
C ASP A 232 29.64 -7.79 -12.22
N LYS A 233 29.43 -6.55 -12.67
CA LYS A 233 28.62 -5.53 -11.96
C LYS A 233 27.21 -5.38 -12.53
N ILE A 234 26.87 -6.13 -13.58
CA ILE A 234 25.57 -6.03 -14.23
C ILE A 234 24.57 -6.87 -13.42
N GLY A 235 23.81 -6.21 -12.55
CA GLY A 235 22.54 -6.78 -12.09
C GLY A 235 21.66 -7.05 -13.32
N GLN A 236 20.93 -8.17 -13.33
CA GLN A 236 20.03 -8.49 -14.45
C GLN A 236 19.06 -7.33 -14.69
N ARG A 237 19.19 -6.66 -15.84
CA ARG A 237 18.39 -5.48 -16.20
C ARG A 237 16.97 -5.94 -16.52
N SER A 238 16.05 -5.81 -15.56
CA SER A 238 14.62 -6.04 -15.83
C SER A 238 14.03 -4.86 -16.57
N VAL A 239 13.40 -5.11 -17.72
CA VAL A 239 12.72 -4.10 -18.52
C VAL A 239 11.26 -4.01 -18.10
N LEU A 240 10.80 -2.80 -17.79
CA LEU A 240 9.37 -2.55 -17.56
C LEU A 240 8.66 -2.27 -18.89
N PRO A 241 7.49 -2.88 -19.14
CA PRO A 241 6.70 -2.59 -20.33
C PRO A 241 6.09 -1.18 -20.28
N SER A 242 5.65 -0.67 -21.42
CA SER A 242 4.97 0.64 -21.49
C SER A 242 3.58 0.64 -20.87
N SER A 243 2.97 -0.54 -20.66
CA SER A 243 1.74 -0.70 -19.88
C SER A 243 1.94 -0.45 -18.38
N HIS A 244 3.18 -0.43 -17.90
CA HIS A 244 3.49 -0.04 -16.52
C HIS A 244 3.57 1.48 -16.42
N ILE A 245 2.53 2.09 -15.83
CA ILE A 245 2.42 3.54 -15.65
C ILE A 245 3.67 4.08 -14.95
N GLY A 246 4.27 5.13 -15.52
CA GLY A 246 5.49 5.74 -14.97
C GLY A 246 6.78 4.97 -15.26
N SER A 247 6.74 3.88 -16.05
CA SER A 247 7.97 3.33 -16.60
C SER A 247 8.58 4.28 -17.64
N PRO A 248 9.91 4.24 -17.88
CA PRO A 248 10.52 5.04 -18.94
C PRO A 248 9.83 4.84 -20.29
N ARG A 249 9.45 3.61 -20.62
CA ARG A 249 8.75 3.31 -21.88
C ARG A 249 7.35 3.90 -21.93
N ASN A 250 6.60 3.84 -20.82
CA ASN A 250 5.30 4.49 -20.73
C ASN A 250 5.41 6.00 -20.97
N MET A 251 6.39 6.66 -20.34
CA MET A 251 6.63 8.09 -20.54
C MET A 251 7.05 8.42 -21.98
N TYR A 252 7.95 7.62 -22.57
CA TYR A 252 8.38 7.81 -23.96
C TYR A 252 7.24 7.60 -24.96
N GLU A 253 6.39 6.59 -24.76
CA GLU A 253 5.22 6.34 -25.60
C GLU A 253 4.25 7.52 -25.55
N ILE A 254 3.84 7.94 -24.34
CA ILE A 254 2.93 9.09 -24.15
C ILE A 254 3.52 10.35 -24.80
N TYR A 255 4.83 10.58 -24.65
CA TYR A 255 5.50 11.73 -25.24
C TYR A 255 5.51 11.69 -26.77
N GLN A 256 5.90 10.56 -27.38
CA GLN A 256 5.95 10.41 -28.83
C GLN A 256 4.56 10.52 -29.45
N ASP A 257 3.54 9.91 -28.83
CA ASP A 257 2.16 9.99 -29.29
C ASP A 257 1.63 11.42 -29.22
N SER A 258 1.95 12.13 -28.13
CA SER A 258 1.60 13.55 -27.97
C SER A 258 2.28 14.42 -29.06
N LEU A 259 3.55 14.17 -29.37
CA LEU A 259 4.25 14.86 -30.46
C LEU A 259 3.66 14.55 -31.84
N ALA A 260 3.29 13.29 -32.08
CA ALA A 260 2.67 12.88 -33.33
C ALA A 260 1.32 13.57 -33.55
N ILE A 261 0.47 13.59 -32.51
CA ILE A 261 -0.83 14.27 -32.53
C ILE A 261 -0.66 15.76 -32.81
N THR A 262 0.26 16.44 -32.10
CA THR A 262 0.47 17.89 -32.28
C THR A 262 1.08 18.23 -33.63
N ARG A 263 1.96 17.39 -34.17
CA ARG A 263 2.52 17.55 -35.53
C ARG A 263 1.45 17.45 -36.61
N TYR A 264 0.49 16.53 -36.46
CA TYR A 264 -0.57 16.31 -37.46
C TYR A 264 -1.76 17.27 -37.29
N ASN A 265 -2.23 17.47 -36.05
CA ASN A 265 -3.45 18.23 -35.73
C ASN A 265 -3.20 19.68 -35.30
N LYS A 266 -1.95 20.16 -35.37
CA LYS A 266 -1.47 21.47 -34.91
C LYS A 266 -1.35 21.58 -33.39
N HIS A 267 -0.75 22.69 -32.95
CA HIS A 267 -0.49 22.97 -31.54
C HIS A 267 -1.80 23.13 -30.72
N PRO A 268 -1.78 22.74 -29.43
CA PRO A 268 -2.93 22.91 -28.55
C PRO A 268 -3.22 24.39 -28.30
N TYR A 269 -4.51 24.75 -28.27
CA TYR A 269 -4.97 26.12 -27.98
C TYR A 269 -5.53 26.28 -26.57
N ILE A 270 -5.96 25.19 -25.94
CA ILE A 270 -6.64 25.19 -24.65
C ILE A 270 -5.83 24.34 -23.69
N PHE A 271 -5.57 24.89 -22.51
CA PHE A 271 -5.09 24.15 -21.35
C PHE A 271 -6.20 24.11 -20.31
N LEU A 272 -6.64 22.91 -19.95
CA LEU A 272 -7.75 22.70 -19.03
C LEU A 272 -7.25 22.03 -17.76
N THR A 273 -7.50 22.65 -16.62
CA THR A 273 -7.21 22.08 -15.30
C THR A 273 -8.49 21.80 -14.55
N MET A 274 -8.59 20.62 -13.93
CA MET A 274 -9.67 20.28 -13.02
C MET A 274 -9.08 20.03 -11.63
N THR A 275 -9.62 20.70 -10.62
CA THR A 275 -9.18 20.57 -9.23
C THR A 275 -10.26 19.84 -8.43
N ALA A 276 -9.84 18.88 -7.59
CA ALA A 276 -10.75 18.21 -6.67
C ALA A 276 -11.28 19.19 -5.63
N ASN A 277 -12.59 19.17 -5.37
CA ASN A 277 -13.20 19.96 -4.30
C ASN A 277 -13.70 19.02 -3.19
N PRO A 278 -13.16 19.09 -1.97
CA PRO A 278 -13.58 18.24 -0.86
C PRO A 278 -15.05 18.48 -0.45
N ASN A 279 -15.62 19.64 -0.80
CA ASN A 279 -17.00 20.02 -0.47
C ASN A 279 -18.03 19.54 -1.51
N TRP A 280 -17.65 18.69 -2.46
CA TRP A 280 -18.62 18.12 -3.39
C TRP A 280 -19.68 17.29 -2.65
N PRO A 281 -20.97 17.42 -3.01
CA PRO A 281 -22.05 16.74 -2.30
C PRO A 281 -21.91 15.22 -2.36
N GLU A 282 -21.33 14.67 -3.44
CA GLU A 282 -21.05 13.24 -3.55
C GLU A 282 -20.04 12.75 -2.50
N ILE A 283 -19.13 13.62 -2.04
CA ILE A 283 -18.18 13.31 -0.97
C ILE A 283 -18.88 13.48 0.37
N THR A 284 -19.45 14.67 0.64
CA THR A 284 -20.02 14.99 1.96
C THR A 284 -21.18 14.07 2.33
N ASN A 285 -21.98 13.63 1.36
CA ASN A 285 -23.10 12.72 1.60
C ASN A 285 -22.66 11.26 1.81
N ALA A 286 -21.46 10.89 1.34
CA ALA A 286 -20.91 9.54 1.47
C ALA A 286 -20.04 9.34 2.72
N LEU A 287 -19.66 10.43 3.41
CA LEU A 287 -18.91 10.34 4.67
C LEU A 287 -19.74 9.66 5.76
N LEU A 288 -19.10 8.76 6.51
CA LEU A 288 -19.74 8.12 7.66
C LEU A 288 -19.82 9.09 8.84
N PRO A 289 -20.69 8.82 9.84
CA PRO A 289 -20.79 9.67 11.02
C PRO A 289 -19.42 9.91 11.68
N ASN A 290 -19.15 11.17 12.03
CA ASN A 290 -17.89 11.64 12.63
C ASN A 290 -16.64 11.55 11.74
N GLN A 291 -16.77 11.30 10.44
CA GLN A 291 -15.64 11.34 9.51
C GLN A 291 -15.47 12.72 8.89
N THR A 292 -14.21 13.06 8.62
CA THR A 292 -13.83 14.18 7.76
C THR A 292 -13.40 13.67 6.39
N VAL A 293 -13.29 14.57 5.43
CA VAL A 293 -12.81 14.25 4.07
C VAL A 293 -11.39 13.66 4.09
N TYR A 294 -10.58 14.03 5.10
CA TYR A 294 -9.22 13.52 5.27
C TYR A 294 -9.20 12.08 5.78
N ASP A 295 -10.23 11.63 6.49
CA ASP A 295 -10.29 10.27 7.02
C ASP A 295 -10.52 9.23 5.92
N TRP A 296 -11.03 9.65 4.76
CA TRP A 296 -11.29 8.76 3.62
C TRP A 296 -10.79 9.35 2.29
N PRO A 297 -9.46 9.47 2.10
CA PRO A 297 -8.88 10.09 0.90
C PRO A 297 -9.26 9.38 -0.40
N ASP A 298 -9.42 8.06 -0.38
CA ASP A 298 -9.83 7.26 -1.53
C ASP A 298 -11.22 7.66 -2.07
N LEU A 299 -12.16 8.06 -1.20
CA LEU A 299 -13.47 8.57 -1.62
C LEU A 299 -13.33 9.82 -2.49
N VAL A 300 -12.48 10.76 -2.07
CA VAL A 300 -12.21 12.00 -2.82
C VAL A 300 -11.65 11.69 -4.20
N VAL A 301 -10.68 10.78 -4.26
CA VAL A 301 -10.04 10.36 -5.52
C VAL A 301 -11.05 9.69 -6.44
N ARG A 302 -11.94 8.84 -5.93
CA ARG A 302 -13.00 8.20 -6.72
C ARG A 302 -13.99 9.22 -7.28
N VAL A 303 -14.46 10.16 -6.47
CA VAL A 303 -15.37 11.22 -6.93
C VAL A 303 -14.70 12.11 -7.97
N PHE A 304 -13.43 12.48 -7.75
CA PHE A 304 -12.64 13.22 -8.74
C PHE A 304 -12.53 12.45 -10.06
N GLU A 305 -12.21 11.16 -10.01
CA GLU A 305 -12.08 10.34 -11.22
C GLU A 305 -13.41 10.19 -11.98
N LEU A 306 -14.54 10.07 -11.27
CA LEU A 306 -15.87 10.07 -11.87
C LEU A 306 -16.15 11.40 -12.58
N LYS A 307 -15.91 12.53 -11.91
CA LYS A 307 -16.10 13.86 -12.50
C LYS A 307 -15.15 14.11 -13.69
N ARG A 308 -13.91 13.62 -13.62
CA ARG A 308 -12.92 13.69 -14.72
C ARG A 308 -13.43 12.92 -15.93
N LYS A 309 -13.97 11.72 -15.73
CA LYS A 309 -14.60 10.92 -16.80
C LYS A 309 -15.81 11.62 -17.40
N THR A 310 -16.67 12.23 -16.58
CA THR A 310 -17.80 13.03 -17.07
C THR A 310 -17.33 14.20 -17.92
N LEU A 311 -16.29 14.92 -17.49
CA LEU A 311 -15.69 16.02 -18.25
C LEU A 311 -15.13 15.53 -19.59
N LEU A 312 -14.36 14.44 -19.60
CA LEU A 312 -13.84 13.86 -20.84
C LEU A 312 -14.97 13.40 -21.78
N ASN A 313 -16.05 12.84 -21.25
CA ASN A 313 -17.22 12.48 -22.06
C ASN A 313 -17.83 13.71 -22.74
N VAL A 314 -17.95 14.83 -22.03
CA VAL A 314 -18.44 16.09 -22.60
C VAL A 314 -17.49 16.62 -23.69
N VAL A 315 -16.17 16.56 -23.44
CA VAL A 315 -15.16 17.01 -24.41
C VAL A 315 -15.16 16.16 -25.67
N PHE A 316 -15.19 14.83 -25.53
CA PHE A 316 -15.03 13.91 -26.65
C PHE A 316 -16.32 13.63 -27.41
N ASN A 317 -17.45 13.58 -26.72
CA ASN A 317 -18.71 13.09 -27.30
C ASN A 317 -19.76 14.19 -27.48
N ASN A 318 -19.72 15.28 -26.69
CA ASN A 318 -20.73 16.34 -26.78
C ASN A 318 -20.28 17.51 -27.69
N GLY A 319 -19.09 17.42 -28.30
CA GLY A 319 -18.62 18.37 -29.32
C GLY A 319 -18.34 19.79 -28.80
N VAL A 320 -18.18 19.98 -27.48
CA VAL A 320 -18.02 21.30 -26.85
C VAL A 320 -16.80 22.07 -27.39
N PHE A 321 -15.74 21.34 -27.77
CA PHE A 321 -14.54 21.91 -28.38
C PHE A 321 -14.35 21.48 -29.85
N GLY A 322 -15.43 21.05 -30.51
CA GLY A 322 -15.39 20.50 -31.86
C GLY A 322 -15.28 18.97 -31.89
N ILE A 323 -14.95 18.42 -33.06
CA ILE A 323 -14.90 16.98 -33.30
C ILE A 323 -13.63 16.40 -32.67
N HIS A 324 -13.79 15.38 -31.84
CA HIS A 324 -12.67 14.62 -31.30
C HIS A 324 -12.04 13.73 -32.37
N VAL A 325 -10.74 13.91 -32.60
CA VAL A 325 -9.97 13.19 -33.65
C VAL A 325 -8.98 12.18 -33.05
N ALA A 326 -8.29 12.53 -31.97
CA ALA A 326 -7.29 11.68 -31.32
C ALA A 326 -7.07 12.08 -29.84
N HIS A 327 -6.57 11.14 -29.03
CA HIS A 327 -6.12 11.34 -27.64
C HIS A 327 -5.00 10.35 -27.29
N VAL A 328 -4.34 10.59 -26.16
CA VAL A 328 -3.34 9.71 -25.51
C VAL A 328 -3.87 9.25 -24.16
#